data_AF-A0A1V1NYL8-F1
#
_entry.id   AF-A0A1V1NYL8-F1
#
_cell.length_a   1.000
_cell.length_b   1.000
_cell.length_c   1.000
_cell.angle_alpha   90.00
_cell.angle_beta   90.00
_cell.angle_gamma   90.00
#
_symmetry.space_group_name_H-M   'P 1'
#
loop_
_entity.id
_entity.type
_entity.pdbx_description
1 polymer ?
#
loop_
_entity_poly.entity_id
_entity_poly.type
_entity_poly.pdbx_seq_one_letter_code
_entity_poly.pdbx_strand_id
1 'polypeptide(L)'
;MAQNPLQDITDLKRNAFIPYIFSNEQIDELLNGIQVNIQSLNESAFLTDLAVFTIISLIARCGLRISEALKLKDEHYRKNESTIYIKNTKFGKDRLIPVPGSVAGLINNFISVRNSILHRNKCDNIFTSIHGEITDYYINKKFHAALQGLNIDRSPKKFPGITFGNPTVHSLRHSFAVNTLKDACAKGKNPENILPVLSVYMGHTEYKYTALYLKVIDAEHRNAWVDFYSYL
;
A
#
# COMPACT_ATOMS: atom_id res chain seq x y z
N MET A 1 32.18 18.96 -31.89
CA MET A 1 31.56 18.28 -30.74
C MET A 1 30.66 19.30 -30.05
N ALA A 2 29.35 19.07 -29.97
CA ALA A 2 28.43 20.02 -29.36
C ALA A 2 28.63 20.03 -27.84
N GLN A 3 29.09 21.15 -27.30
CA GLN A 3 29.31 21.34 -25.86
C GLN A 3 27.95 21.36 -25.16
N ASN A 4 27.76 20.50 -24.16
CA ASN A 4 26.50 20.43 -23.41
C ASN A 4 26.32 21.73 -22.60
N PRO A 5 25.34 22.59 -22.93
CA PRO A 5 25.17 23.89 -22.28
C PRO A 5 24.64 23.79 -20.84
N LEU A 6 24.32 22.58 -20.36
CA LEU A 6 23.82 22.31 -19.01
C LEU A 6 24.92 21.93 -18.01
N GLN A 7 26.20 21.97 -18.39
CA GLN A 7 27.30 21.60 -17.47
C GLN A 7 27.43 22.52 -16.26
N ASP A 8 27.05 23.79 -16.40
CA ASP A 8 27.17 24.81 -15.34
C ASP A 8 25.85 25.06 -14.58
N ILE A 9 24.78 24.34 -14.93
CA ILE A 9 23.49 24.42 -14.24
C ILE A 9 23.50 23.38 -13.13
N THR A 10 23.60 23.84 -11.88
CA THR A 10 23.37 22.99 -10.72
C THR A 10 21.94 22.47 -10.73
N ASP A 11 21.76 21.17 -10.47
CA ASP A 11 20.44 20.57 -10.34
C ASP A 11 19.62 21.37 -9.32
N LEU A 12 18.41 21.79 -9.72
CA LEU A 12 17.42 22.34 -8.79
C LEU A 12 17.28 21.36 -7.63
N LYS A 13 17.65 21.79 -6.41
CA LYS A 13 17.45 21.00 -5.19
C LYS A 13 15.98 20.61 -5.12
N ARG A 14 15.66 19.36 -5.48
CA ARG A 14 14.31 18.83 -5.39
C ARG A 14 14.00 18.69 -3.90
N ASN A 15 12.89 19.29 -3.47
CA ASN A 15 12.39 19.09 -2.11
C ASN A 15 12.27 17.59 -1.83
N ALA A 16 12.73 17.14 -0.66
CA ALA A 16 12.50 15.79 -0.19
C ALA A 16 11.00 15.55 -0.07
N PHE A 17 10.50 14.49 -0.71
CA PHE A 17 9.09 14.11 -0.64
C PHE A 17 8.90 13.02 0.40
N ILE A 18 8.04 13.29 1.38
CA ILE A 18 7.67 12.33 2.43
C ILE A 18 6.23 11.90 2.16
N PRO A 19 5.97 10.61 1.85
CA PRO A 19 4.60 10.14 1.66
C PRO A 19 3.83 10.23 2.98
N TYR A 20 2.51 10.42 2.90
CA TYR A 20 1.65 10.31 4.08
C TYR A 20 1.80 8.92 4.72
N ILE A 21 2.01 8.87 6.04
CA ILE A 21 2.10 7.63 6.81
C ILE A 21 0.91 7.56 7.76
N PHE A 22 -0.07 6.72 7.43
CA PHE A 22 -1.13 6.32 8.34
C PHE A 22 -0.61 5.55 9.55
N SER A 23 -1.15 5.87 10.73
CA SER A 23 -1.05 5.01 11.91
C SER A 23 -1.89 3.73 11.75
N ASN A 24 -1.72 2.76 12.64
CA ASN A 24 -2.53 1.54 12.61
C ASN A 24 -4.01 1.85 12.87
N GLU A 25 -4.30 2.79 13.77
CA GLU A 25 -5.65 3.24 14.10
C GLU A 25 -6.32 3.90 12.89
N GLN A 26 -5.61 4.78 12.18
CA GLN A 26 -6.14 5.41 10.97
C GLN A 26 -6.39 4.38 9.84
N ILE A 27 -5.56 3.33 9.75
CA ILE A 27 -5.81 2.22 8.82
C ILE A 27 -7.09 1.48 9.21
N ASP A 28 -7.29 1.19 10.50
CA ASP A 28 -8.49 0.52 11.00
C ASP A 28 -9.75 1.35 10.75
N GLU A 29 -9.72 2.65 11.05
CA GLU A 29 -10.82 3.56 10.78
C GLU A 29 -11.15 3.64 9.28
N LEU A 30 -10.13 3.70 8.41
CA LEU A 30 -10.31 3.70 6.97
C LEU A 30 -10.93 2.39 6.46
N LEU A 31 -10.41 1.25 6.90
CA LEU A 31 -10.94 -0.05 6.50
C LEU A 31 -12.37 -0.22 6.98
N ASN A 32 -12.67 0.18 8.22
CA ASN A 32 -14.02 0.19 8.74
C ASN A 32 -14.94 1.10 7.93
N GLY A 33 -14.50 2.32 7.60
CA GLY A 33 -15.25 3.25 6.76
C GLY A 33 -15.55 2.70 5.36
N ILE A 34 -14.68 1.88 4.78
CA ILE A 34 -14.96 1.18 3.52
C ILE A 34 -15.93 0.02 3.75
N GLN A 35 -15.72 -0.78 4.79
CA GLN A 35 -16.49 -1.97 5.10
C GLN A 35 -17.97 -1.65 5.37
N VAL A 36 -18.25 -0.61 6.16
CA VAL A 36 -19.63 -0.21 6.48
C VAL A 36 -20.40 0.27 5.25
N ASN A 37 -19.73 0.62 4.14
CA ASN A 37 -20.38 1.02 2.91
C ASN A 37 -20.74 -0.16 1.99
N ILE A 38 -20.35 -1.40 2.34
CA ILE A 38 -20.68 -2.62 1.60
C ILE A 38 -22.11 -3.06 1.98
N GLN A 39 -23.12 -2.31 1.56
CA GLN A 39 -24.53 -2.58 1.90
C GLN A 39 -25.44 -2.78 0.68
N SER A 40 -24.86 -2.81 -0.53
CA SER A 40 -25.68 -2.89 -1.74
C SER A 40 -26.42 -4.23 -1.81
N LEU A 41 -27.74 -4.15 -2.02
CA LEU A 41 -28.58 -5.31 -2.36
C LEU A 41 -28.40 -5.76 -3.82
N ASN A 42 -27.71 -4.96 -4.63
CA ASN A 42 -27.36 -5.34 -6.00
C ASN A 42 -26.09 -6.18 -6.00
N GLU A 43 -26.17 -7.40 -6.54
CA GLU A 43 -25.05 -8.35 -6.57
C GLU A 43 -23.78 -7.79 -7.25
N SER A 44 -23.94 -7.01 -8.32
CA SER A 44 -22.82 -6.40 -9.04
C SER A 44 -22.07 -5.39 -8.18
N ALA A 45 -22.82 -4.49 -7.57
CA ALA A 45 -22.26 -3.48 -6.68
C ALA A 45 -21.66 -4.11 -5.42
N PHE A 46 -22.35 -5.09 -4.82
CA PHE A 46 -21.85 -5.83 -3.66
C PHE A 46 -20.51 -6.53 -3.94
N LEU A 47 -20.43 -7.29 -5.05
CA LEU A 47 -19.20 -7.98 -5.44
C LEU A 47 -18.06 -6.99 -5.67
N THR A 48 -18.34 -5.88 -6.35
CA THR A 48 -17.34 -4.84 -6.63
C THR A 48 -16.84 -4.19 -5.34
N ASP A 49 -17.73 -3.84 -4.41
CA ASP A 49 -17.36 -3.23 -3.14
C ASP A 49 -16.59 -4.19 -2.22
N LEU A 50 -16.96 -5.47 -2.20
CA LEU A 50 -16.21 -6.51 -1.49
C LEU A 50 -14.80 -6.70 -2.06
N ALA A 51 -14.66 -6.65 -3.38
CA ALA A 51 -13.36 -6.70 -4.03
C ALA A 51 -12.49 -5.49 -3.66
N VAL A 52 -13.04 -4.27 -3.74
CA VAL A 52 -12.35 -3.03 -3.36
C VAL A 52 -11.87 -3.10 -1.92
N PHE A 53 -12.73 -3.50 -0.99
CA PHE A 53 -12.39 -3.64 0.42
C PHE A 53 -11.25 -4.65 0.62
N THR A 54 -11.30 -5.79 -0.06
CA THR A 54 -10.26 -6.82 0.04
C THR A 54 -8.93 -6.35 -0.56
N ILE A 55 -8.96 -5.65 -1.71
CA ILE A 55 -7.78 -5.06 -2.34
C ILE A 55 -7.13 -4.01 -1.43
N ILE A 56 -7.91 -3.08 -0.88
CA ILE A 56 -7.37 -2.05 0.03
C ILE A 56 -6.80 -2.70 1.30
N SER A 57 -7.45 -3.73 1.83
CA SER A 57 -6.95 -4.52 2.97
C SER A 57 -5.61 -5.19 2.66
N LEU A 58 -5.45 -5.77 1.47
CA LEU A 58 -4.18 -6.36 1.03
C LEU A 58 -3.05 -5.32 0.94
N ILE A 59 -3.34 -4.13 0.40
CA ILE A 59 -2.36 -3.06 0.30
C ILE A 59 -1.94 -2.58 1.70
N ALA A 60 -2.91 -2.35 2.60
CA ALA A 60 -2.67 -1.83 3.93
C ALA A 60 -2.02 -2.84 4.90
N ARG A 61 -2.43 -4.12 4.83
CA ARG A 61 -2.03 -5.16 5.80
C ARG A 61 -0.95 -6.10 5.28
N CYS A 62 -0.73 -6.16 3.97
CA CYS A 62 0.29 -7.01 3.35
C CYS A 62 1.28 -6.23 2.47
N GLY A 63 1.11 -4.91 2.32
CA GLY A 63 2.07 -4.06 1.60
C GLY A 63 2.13 -4.30 0.09
N LEU A 64 1.09 -4.86 -0.55
CA LEU A 64 1.07 -5.04 -2.00
C LEU A 64 1.06 -3.70 -2.74
N ARG A 65 1.61 -3.66 -3.96
CA ARG A 65 1.28 -2.58 -4.90
C ARG A 65 -0.16 -2.74 -5.37
N ILE A 66 -0.83 -1.63 -5.68
CA ILE A 66 -2.19 -1.68 -6.23
C ILE A 66 -2.27 -2.56 -7.48
N SER A 67 -1.30 -2.48 -8.39
CA SER A 67 -1.24 -3.31 -9.58
C SER A 67 -1.00 -4.79 -9.30
N GLU A 68 -0.28 -5.12 -8.23
CA GLU A 68 -0.06 -6.51 -7.79
C GLU A 68 -1.36 -7.10 -7.24
N ALA A 69 -2.12 -6.33 -6.46
CA ALA A 69 -3.40 -6.75 -5.92
C ALA A 69 -4.46 -6.90 -7.03
N LEU A 70 -4.53 -5.96 -7.97
CA LEU A 70 -5.49 -5.99 -9.09
C LEU A 70 -5.24 -7.16 -10.05
N LYS A 71 -3.98 -7.54 -10.29
CA LYS A 71 -3.58 -8.63 -11.19
C LYS A 71 -3.37 -9.96 -10.48
N LEU A 72 -3.83 -10.08 -9.24
CA LEU A 72 -3.69 -11.31 -8.48
C LEU A 72 -4.60 -12.37 -9.10
N LYS A 73 -4.06 -13.55 -9.42
CA LYS A 73 -4.79 -14.67 -10.05
C LYS A 73 -5.10 -15.75 -9.03
N ASP A 74 -6.12 -16.58 -9.28
CA ASP A 74 -6.49 -17.67 -8.38
C ASP A 74 -5.29 -18.61 -8.07
N GLU A 75 -4.46 -18.91 -9.07
CA GLU A 75 -3.25 -19.74 -8.92
C GLU A 75 -2.14 -19.10 -8.07
N HIS A 76 -2.18 -17.78 -7.87
CA HIS A 76 -1.19 -17.07 -7.07
C HIS A 76 -1.50 -17.14 -5.56
N TYR A 77 -2.74 -17.39 -5.17
CA TYR A 77 -3.13 -17.45 -3.76
C TYR A 77 -3.21 -18.90 -3.26
N ARG A 78 -2.34 -19.24 -2.31
CA ARG A 78 -2.28 -20.57 -1.71
C ARG A 78 -3.06 -20.57 -0.41
N LYS A 79 -4.35 -20.91 -0.50
CA LYS A 79 -5.29 -20.91 0.64
C LYS A 79 -4.78 -21.69 1.85
N ASN A 80 -4.20 -22.88 1.65
CA ASN A 80 -3.74 -23.74 2.75
C ASN A 80 -2.50 -23.19 3.47
N GLU A 81 -1.64 -22.50 2.74
CA GLU A 81 -0.41 -21.90 3.29
C GLU A 81 -0.65 -20.46 3.78
N SER A 82 -1.81 -19.87 3.46
CA SER A 82 -2.09 -18.44 3.64
C SER A 82 -0.98 -17.57 3.06
N THR A 83 -0.60 -17.85 1.80
CA THR A 83 0.46 -17.12 1.09
C THR A 83 -0.02 -16.61 -0.27
N ILE A 84 0.58 -15.51 -0.71
CA ILE A 84 0.41 -14.96 -2.06
C ILE A 84 1.75 -15.00 -2.79
N TYR A 85 1.77 -15.64 -3.95
CA TYR A 85 2.88 -15.59 -4.88
C TYR A 85 2.72 -14.40 -5.83
N ILE A 86 3.64 -13.44 -5.76
CA ILE A 86 3.66 -12.30 -6.66
C ILE A 86 4.63 -12.61 -7.80
N LYS A 87 4.05 -12.95 -8.95
CA LYS A 87 4.77 -13.24 -10.19
C LYS A 87 5.17 -11.95 -10.91
N ASN A 88 6.42 -11.90 -11.37
CA ASN A 88 6.94 -10.93 -12.32
C ASN A 88 6.63 -9.46 -11.95
N THR A 89 7.17 -9.04 -10.81
CA THR A 89 7.18 -7.62 -10.43
C THR A 89 7.89 -6.78 -11.51
N LYS A 90 7.79 -5.44 -11.44
CA LYS A 90 8.42 -4.46 -12.37
C LYS A 90 9.93 -4.70 -12.64
N PHE A 91 10.56 -5.69 -12.01
CA PHE A 91 11.99 -5.99 -12.03
C PHE A 91 12.32 -7.49 -12.10
N GLY A 92 11.37 -8.35 -12.51
CA GLY A 92 11.66 -9.77 -12.78
C GLY A 92 12.00 -10.62 -11.55
N LYS A 93 11.68 -10.13 -10.34
CA LYS A 93 11.82 -10.89 -9.10
C LYS A 93 10.46 -11.30 -8.58
N ASP A 94 10.29 -12.61 -8.44
CA ASP A 94 9.14 -13.19 -7.79
C ASP A 94 9.33 -13.17 -6.28
N ARG A 95 8.22 -13.14 -5.55
CA ARG A 95 8.26 -13.28 -4.09
C ARG A 95 7.00 -13.97 -3.58
N LEU A 96 7.17 -14.70 -2.49
CA LEU A 96 6.07 -15.27 -1.73
C LEU A 96 5.89 -14.43 -0.47
N ILE A 97 4.68 -13.95 -0.21
CA ILE A 97 4.37 -13.19 1.00
C ILE A 97 3.34 -13.92 1.85
N PRO A 98 3.51 -14.01 3.18
CA PRO A 98 2.47 -14.47 4.09
C PRO A 98 1.29 -13.50 4.12
N VAL A 99 0.09 -14.04 4.31
CA VAL A 99 -1.16 -13.30 4.47
C VAL A 99 -1.66 -13.52 5.89
N PRO A 100 -1.90 -12.45 6.68
CA PRO A 100 -2.52 -12.58 8.00
C PRO A 100 -3.88 -13.28 7.92
N GLY A 101 -4.22 -14.11 8.91
CA GLY A 101 -5.44 -14.92 8.89
C GLY A 101 -6.73 -14.12 8.67
N SER A 102 -6.81 -12.90 9.22
CA SER A 102 -7.93 -11.98 8.98
C SER A 102 -8.08 -11.62 7.50
N VAL A 103 -6.98 -11.28 6.83
CA VAL A 103 -6.96 -10.94 5.39
C VAL A 103 -7.18 -12.17 4.52
N ALA A 104 -6.63 -13.33 4.90
CA ALA A 104 -6.90 -14.59 4.22
C ALA A 104 -8.40 -14.94 4.26
N GLY A 105 -9.06 -14.66 5.38
CA GLY A 105 -10.52 -14.73 5.51
C GLY A 105 -11.26 -13.87 4.50
N LEU A 106 -10.81 -12.62 4.28
CA LEU A 106 -11.40 -11.72 3.28
C LEU A 106 -11.26 -12.27 1.85
N ILE A 107 -10.07 -12.76 1.49
CA ILE A 107 -9.83 -13.36 0.17
C ILE A 107 -10.72 -14.58 -0.03
N ASN A 108 -10.79 -15.46 0.97
CA ASN A 108 -11.60 -16.67 0.91
C ASN A 108 -13.09 -16.37 0.79
N ASN A 109 -13.57 -15.38 1.53
CA ASN A 109 -14.96 -14.93 1.46
C ASN A 109 -15.26 -14.36 0.07
N PHE A 110 -14.41 -13.46 -0.42
CA PHE A 110 -14.56 -12.89 -1.75
C PHE A 110 -14.60 -13.96 -2.86
N ILE A 111 -13.68 -14.92 -2.86
CA ILE A 111 -13.68 -16.02 -3.83
C ILE A 111 -14.99 -16.82 -3.76
N SER A 112 -15.49 -17.08 -2.55
CA SER A 112 -16.74 -17.83 -2.34
C SER A 112 -17.94 -17.07 -2.93
N VAL A 113 -18.07 -15.78 -2.62
CA VAL A 113 -19.13 -14.90 -3.14
C VAL A 113 -19.03 -14.78 -4.67
N ARG A 114 -17.83 -14.49 -5.20
CA ARG A 114 -17.57 -14.39 -6.64
C ARG A 114 -18.01 -15.66 -7.36
N ASN A 115 -17.62 -16.83 -6.86
CA ASN A 115 -17.96 -18.10 -7.49
C ASN A 115 -19.47 -18.40 -7.45
N SER A 116 -20.18 -17.90 -6.44
CA SER A 116 -21.64 -18.00 -6.34
C SER A 116 -22.35 -17.12 -7.37
N ILE A 117 -21.91 -15.87 -7.52
CA ILE A 117 -22.55 -14.88 -8.42
C ILE A 117 -22.18 -15.12 -9.89
N LEU A 118 -20.90 -15.41 -10.17
CA LEU A 118 -20.38 -15.56 -11.54
C LEU A 118 -20.43 -17.00 -12.06
N HIS A 119 -21.00 -17.94 -11.31
CA HIS A 119 -21.08 -19.37 -11.67
C HIS A 119 -19.78 -19.99 -12.21
N ARG A 120 -18.63 -19.56 -11.67
CA ARG A 120 -17.27 -19.96 -12.13
C ARG A 120 -16.97 -19.66 -13.60
N ASN A 121 -17.59 -18.63 -14.18
CA ASN A 121 -17.09 -18.06 -15.43
C ASN A 121 -15.60 -17.76 -15.29
N LYS A 122 -14.84 -18.02 -16.35
CA LYS A 122 -13.37 -17.91 -16.32
C LYS A 122 -12.98 -16.44 -16.13
N CYS A 123 -12.57 -16.09 -14.92
CA CYS A 123 -11.99 -14.79 -14.57
C CYS A 123 -10.48 -14.93 -14.56
N ASP A 124 -9.78 -13.99 -15.19
CA ASP A 124 -8.30 -14.04 -15.22
C ASP A 124 -7.68 -13.66 -13.87
N ASN A 125 -8.35 -12.78 -13.12
CA ASN A 125 -7.91 -12.28 -11.82
C ASN A 125 -8.89 -12.74 -10.71
N ILE A 126 -8.38 -12.86 -9.48
CA ILE A 126 -9.17 -13.11 -8.27
C ILE A 126 -10.24 -12.04 -8.18
N PHE A 127 -9.82 -10.79 -8.01
CA PHE A 127 -10.70 -9.65 -7.78
C PHE A 127 -11.25 -9.13 -9.10
N THR A 128 -12.54 -9.34 -9.31
CA THR A 128 -13.27 -8.94 -10.51
C THR A 128 -14.66 -8.44 -10.12
N SER A 129 -15.25 -7.64 -11.00
CA SER A 129 -16.68 -7.31 -10.98
C SER A 129 -17.44 -8.21 -11.95
N ILE A 130 -18.78 -8.10 -11.96
CA ILE A 130 -19.64 -8.72 -12.99
C ILE A 130 -19.33 -8.16 -14.38
N HIS A 131 -18.85 -6.91 -14.46
CA HIS A 131 -18.49 -6.23 -15.71
C HIS A 131 -17.02 -6.45 -16.13
N GLY A 132 -16.29 -7.33 -15.43
CA GLY A 132 -14.88 -7.62 -15.69
C GLY A 132 -13.94 -6.95 -14.70
N GLU A 133 -12.74 -6.58 -15.17
CA GLU A 133 -11.65 -6.11 -14.31
C GLU A 133 -12.00 -4.84 -13.53
N ILE A 134 -11.49 -4.77 -12.29
CA ILE A 134 -11.61 -3.58 -11.45
C ILE A 134 -10.46 -2.65 -11.77
N THR A 135 -10.75 -1.37 -11.95
CA THR A 135 -9.74 -0.36 -12.28
C THR A 135 -9.16 0.30 -11.04
N ASP A 136 -7.92 0.78 -11.15
CA ASP A 136 -7.28 1.60 -10.13
C ASP A 136 -8.08 2.88 -9.82
N TYR A 137 -8.75 3.46 -10.81
CA TYR A 137 -9.66 4.58 -10.65
C TYR A 137 -10.76 4.27 -9.63
N TYR A 138 -11.39 3.10 -9.69
CA TYR A 138 -12.46 2.74 -8.76
C TYR A 138 -11.93 2.55 -7.33
N ILE A 139 -10.76 1.93 -7.19
CA ILE A 139 -10.07 1.80 -5.89
C ILE A 139 -9.79 3.19 -5.28
N ASN A 140 -9.21 4.10 -6.07
CA ASN A 140 -8.92 5.46 -5.59
C ASN A 140 -10.19 6.23 -5.25
N LYS A 141 -11.26 6.11 -6.05
CA LYS A 141 -12.55 6.76 -5.78
C LYS A 141 -13.12 6.32 -4.42
N LYS A 142 -13.18 5.01 -4.17
CA LYS A 142 -13.71 4.46 -2.90
C LYS A 142 -12.82 4.80 -1.71
N PHE A 143 -11.50 4.74 -1.89
CA PHE A 143 -10.53 5.19 -0.90
C PHE A 143 -10.72 6.66 -0.52
N HIS A 144 -10.85 7.56 -1.51
CA HIS A 144 -11.04 8.99 -1.24
C HIS A 144 -12.39 9.30 -0.59
N ALA A 145 -13.44 8.57 -0.94
CA ALA A 145 -14.74 8.68 -0.28
C ALA A 145 -14.65 8.26 1.20
N ALA A 146 -14.00 7.14 1.50
CA ALA A 146 -13.77 6.71 2.89
C ALA A 146 -12.93 7.72 3.67
N LEU A 147 -11.86 8.26 3.06
CA LEU A 147 -11.07 9.32 3.66
C LEU A 147 -11.87 10.59 3.97
N GLN A 148 -12.96 10.89 3.24
CA GLN A 148 -13.77 12.11 3.51
C GLN A 148 -14.51 11.98 4.83
N GLY A 149 -14.87 10.75 5.23
CA GLY A 149 -15.50 10.48 6.52
C GLY A 149 -14.56 10.55 7.72
N LEU A 150 -13.24 10.55 7.52
CA LEU A 150 -12.25 10.46 8.61
C LEU A 150 -11.68 11.80 9.09
N ASN A 151 -12.10 12.94 8.52
CA ASN A 151 -11.56 14.27 8.85
C ASN A 151 -10.01 14.36 8.87
N ILE A 152 -9.32 13.53 8.08
CA ILE A 152 -7.85 13.59 7.96
C ILE A 152 -7.47 14.87 7.22
N ASP A 153 -6.63 15.71 7.84
CA ASP A 153 -6.09 16.94 7.22
C ASP A 153 -5.35 16.60 5.92
N ARG A 154 -5.84 17.17 4.81
CA ARG A 154 -5.39 16.91 3.44
C ARG A 154 -4.51 18.01 2.89
N SER A 155 -4.13 18.97 3.72
CA SER A 155 -3.33 20.11 3.31
C SER A 155 -1.88 19.64 3.16
N PRO A 156 -1.28 19.70 1.96
CA PRO A 156 0.13 19.37 1.81
C PRO A 156 0.94 20.34 2.67
N LYS A 157 1.57 19.82 3.73
CA LYS A 157 2.47 20.63 4.55
C LYS A 157 3.77 20.79 3.76
N LYS A 158 4.08 22.03 3.39
CA LYS A 158 5.32 22.38 2.70
C LYS A 158 6.21 23.11 3.68
N PHE A 159 7.42 22.62 3.83
CA PHE A 159 8.49 23.28 4.57
C PHE A 159 9.65 23.54 3.60
N PRO A 160 10.56 24.48 3.91
CA PRO A 160 11.76 24.68 3.09
C PRO A 160 12.49 23.35 2.87
N GLY A 161 12.64 22.92 1.62
CA GLY A 161 13.30 21.67 1.27
C GLY A 161 12.49 20.37 1.45
N ILE A 162 11.25 20.41 1.97
CA ILE A 162 10.46 19.20 2.27
C ILE A 162 8.98 19.38 1.86
N THR A 163 8.42 18.36 1.23
CA THR A 163 6.99 18.30 0.88
C THR A 163 6.36 17.04 1.45
N PHE A 164 5.38 17.21 2.32
CA PHE A 164 4.53 16.12 2.79
C PHE A 164 3.43 15.84 1.78
N GLY A 165 3.35 14.59 1.33
CA GLY A 165 2.35 14.12 0.39
C GLY A 165 0.97 13.97 1.03
N ASN A 166 -0.06 14.09 0.20
CA ASN A 166 -1.43 13.80 0.60
C ASN A 166 -1.64 12.28 0.79
N PRO A 167 -2.67 11.88 1.57
CA PRO A 167 -3.07 10.49 1.67
C PRO A 167 -3.48 9.92 0.31
N THR A 168 -2.84 8.82 -0.11
CA THR A 168 -3.14 8.07 -1.34
C THR A 168 -3.26 6.58 -1.06
N VAL A 169 -3.79 5.79 -2.00
CA VAL A 169 -3.77 4.32 -1.86
C VAL A 169 -2.34 3.79 -1.72
N HIS A 170 -1.35 4.41 -2.40
CA HIS A 170 0.05 4.00 -2.28
C HIS A 170 0.64 4.33 -0.89
N SER A 171 0.12 5.37 -0.23
CA SER A 171 0.49 5.71 1.15
C SER A 171 0.23 4.55 2.11
N LEU A 172 -0.82 3.74 1.92
CA LEU A 172 -1.07 2.54 2.73
C LEU A 172 0.07 1.53 2.69
N ARG A 173 0.71 1.37 1.53
CA ARG A 173 1.88 0.51 1.39
C ARG A 173 3.11 1.11 2.08
N HIS A 174 3.29 2.43 2.03
CA HIS A 174 4.35 3.07 2.81
C HIS A 174 4.11 2.93 4.31
N SER A 175 2.86 3.08 4.76
CA SER A 175 2.45 2.84 6.14
C SER A 175 2.72 1.44 6.60
N PHE A 176 2.38 0.42 5.79
CA PHE A 176 2.71 -0.97 6.10
C PHE A 176 4.21 -1.13 6.41
N ALA A 177 5.07 -0.54 5.59
CA ALA A 177 6.51 -0.62 5.79
C ALA A 177 6.98 0.04 7.08
N VAL A 178 6.55 1.30 7.29
CA VAL A 178 6.95 2.09 8.46
C VAL A 178 6.42 1.46 9.75
N ASN A 179 5.14 1.07 9.78
CA ASN A 179 4.53 0.45 10.96
C ASN A 179 5.15 -0.90 11.26
N THR A 180 5.49 -1.71 10.24
CA THR A 180 6.22 -2.98 10.44
C THR A 180 7.58 -2.76 11.11
N LEU A 181 8.32 -1.73 10.68
CA LEU A 181 9.61 -1.40 11.30
C LEU A 181 9.42 -0.85 12.72
N LYS A 182 8.43 0.03 12.95
CA LYS A 182 8.09 0.55 14.29
C LYS A 182 7.75 -0.58 15.25
N ASP A 183 6.87 -1.50 14.86
CA ASP A 183 6.47 -2.65 15.67
C ASP A 183 7.66 -3.56 16.00
N ALA A 184 8.61 -3.67 15.08
CA ALA A 184 9.79 -4.48 15.30
C ALA A 184 10.82 -3.77 16.21
N CYS A 185 11.00 -2.46 16.08
CA CYS A 185 11.77 -1.63 17.01
C CYS A 185 11.19 -1.69 18.44
N ALA A 186 9.87 -1.59 18.57
CA ALA A 186 9.17 -1.71 19.86
C ALA A 186 9.37 -3.09 20.51
N LYS A 187 9.66 -4.13 19.71
CA LYS A 187 10.04 -5.48 20.17
C LYS A 187 11.56 -5.64 20.39
N GLY A 188 12.32 -4.56 20.43
CA GLY A 188 13.76 -4.55 20.68
C GLY A 188 14.63 -5.01 19.50
N LYS A 189 14.08 -5.10 18.28
CA LYS A 189 14.86 -5.49 17.09
C LYS A 189 15.51 -4.27 16.44
N ASN A 190 16.72 -4.43 15.91
CA ASN A 190 17.40 -3.37 15.16
C ASN A 190 16.74 -3.17 13.77
N PRO A 191 16.23 -1.97 13.45
CA PRO A 191 15.59 -1.69 12.16
C PRO A 191 16.52 -1.91 10.96
N GLU A 192 17.83 -1.69 11.11
CA GLU A 192 18.81 -1.92 10.04
C GLU A 192 18.88 -3.39 9.60
N ASN A 193 18.60 -4.32 10.51
CA ASN A 193 18.58 -5.76 10.21
C ASN A 193 17.28 -6.21 9.55
N ILE A 194 16.17 -5.50 9.84
CA ILE A 194 14.85 -5.84 9.30
C ILE A 194 14.65 -5.24 7.92
N LEU A 195 15.23 -4.06 7.70
CA LEU A 195 15.03 -3.27 6.50
C LEU A 195 15.37 -4.03 5.20
N PRO A 196 16.47 -4.82 5.11
CA PRO A 196 16.73 -5.65 3.93
C PRO A 196 15.64 -6.69 3.66
N VAL A 197 15.17 -7.37 4.71
CA VAL A 197 14.11 -8.38 4.62
C VAL A 197 12.81 -7.74 4.16
N LEU A 198 12.45 -6.60 4.76
CA LEU A 198 11.25 -5.85 4.39
C LEU A 198 11.34 -5.30 2.96
N SER A 199 12.51 -4.85 2.53
CA SER A 199 12.76 -4.39 1.15
C SER A 199 12.50 -5.51 0.13
N VAL A 200 12.99 -6.72 0.41
CA VAL A 200 12.71 -7.91 -0.41
C VAL A 200 11.23 -8.29 -0.37
N TYR A 201 10.62 -8.30 0.81
CA TYR A 201 9.19 -8.56 1.02
C TYR A 201 8.31 -7.58 0.22
N MET A 202 8.69 -6.31 0.17
CA MET A 202 7.96 -5.30 -0.59
C MET A 202 8.33 -5.34 -2.08
N GLY A 203 9.46 -5.94 -2.45
CA GLY A 203 9.99 -5.92 -3.80
C GLY A 203 10.46 -4.52 -4.21
N HIS A 204 11.10 -3.78 -3.30
CA HIS A 204 11.76 -2.52 -3.62
C HIS A 204 13.06 -2.76 -4.39
N THR A 205 13.30 -1.96 -5.42
CA THR A 205 14.53 -1.97 -6.20
C THR A 205 15.41 -0.78 -5.96
N GLU A 206 14.84 0.36 -5.55
CA GLU A 206 15.60 1.52 -5.14
C GLU A 206 15.65 1.61 -3.62
N TYR A 207 16.86 1.49 -3.07
CA TYR A 207 17.15 1.70 -1.65
C TYR A 207 16.75 3.09 -1.14
N LYS A 208 16.53 4.08 -2.02
CA LYS A 208 16.12 5.44 -1.66
C LYS A 208 14.79 5.49 -0.90
N TYR A 209 13.79 4.69 -1.29
CA TYR A 209 12.52 4.63 -0.56
C TYR A 209 12.63 3.86 0.76
N THR A 210 13.58 2.93 0.82
CA THR A 210 13.83 2.08 1.97
C THR A 210 14.58 2.87 3.07
N ALA A 211 15.57 3.69 2.70
CA ALA A 211 16.25 4.61 3.61
C ALA A 211 15.33 5.71 4.16
N LEU A 212 14.32 6.13 3.38
CA LEU A 212 13.30 7.08 3.84
C LEU A 212 12.53 6.55 5.06
N TYR A 213 12.30 5.24 5.17
CA TYR A 213 11.62 4.67 6.33
C TYR A 213 12.43 4.79 7.61
N LEU A 214 13.75 4.58 7.55
CA LEU A 214 14.62 4.82 8.70
C LEU A 214 14.55 6.29 9.13
N LYS A 215 14.60 7.23 8.18
CA LYS A 215 14.49 8.66 8.48
C LYS A 215 13.16 9.01 9.17
N VAL A 216 12.04 8.42 8.74
CA VAL A 216 10.73 8.65 9.37
C VAL A 216 10.70 8.12 10.81
N ILE A 217 11.24 6.92 11.05
CA ILE A 217 11.27 6.31 12.38
C ILE A 217 12.19 7.10 13.32
N ASP A 218 13.36 7.49 12.82
CA ASP A 218 14.38 8.21 13.56
C ASP A 218 13.91 9.63 13.96
N ALA A 219 13.15 10.29 13.08
CA ALA A 219 12.51 11.58 13.35
C ALA A 219 11.38 11.51 14.38
N GLU A 220 10.76 10.35 14.59
CA GLU A 220 9.73 10.17 15.63
C GLU A 220 10.34 9.75 16.98
N HIS A 221 11.37 8.91 16.97
CA HIS A 221 12.07 8.51 18.21
C HIS A 221 12.80 9.69 18.86
N ARG A 222 13.39 10.58 18.05
CA ARG A 222 13.86 11.88 18.51
C ARG A 222 12.68 12.83 18.45
N ASN A 223 12.03 13.15 19.58
CA ASN A 223 10.89 14.07 19.68
C ASN A 223 11.16 15.54 19.20
N ALA A 224 12.11 15.77 18.30
CA ALA A 224 12.40 17.03 17.65
C ALA A 224 12.52 16.82 16.13
N TRP A 225 11.44 17.11 15.40
CA TRP A 225 11.45 17.31 13.95
C TRP A 225 12.42 18.43 13.50
N VAL A 226 13.00 19.17 14.45
CA VAL A 226 14.06 20.16 14.26
C VAL A 226 15.36 19.51 13.79
N ASP A 227 15.70 18.31 14.26
CA ASP A 227 16.93 17.61 13.86
C ASP A 227 16.86 16.99 12.45
N PHE A 228 15.65 16.83 11.90
CA PHE A 228 15.45 16.35 10.52
C PHE A 228 16.07 17.32 9.48
N TYR A 229 16.19 18.61 9.82
CA TYR A 229 16.78 19.63 8.97
C TYR A 229 18.31 19.59 8.93
N SER A 230 18.97 19.03 9.95
CA SER A 230 20.44 19.08 10.08
C SER A 230 21.17 18.00 9.25
N TYR A 231 20.43 17.03 8.70
CA TYR A 231 20.97 15.90 7.94
C TYR A 231 20.56 15.90 6.44
N LEU A 232 20.06 17.04 5.93
CA LEU A 232 19.74 17.30 4.52
C LEU A 232 20.62 18.42 3.96
#